data_AF-A0A1W9UKR7-F1
#
_entry.id   AF-A0A1W9UKR7-F1
#
_cell.length_a   1.000
_cell.length_b   1.000
_cell.length_c   1.000
_cell.angle_alpha   90.00
_cell.angle_beta   90.00
_cell.angle_gamma   90.00
#
_symmetry.space_group_name_H-M   'P 1'
#
loop_
_entity.id
_entity.type
_entity.pdbx_description
1 polymer ?
#
loop_
_entity_poly.entity_id
_entity_poly.type
_entity_poly.pdbx_seq_one_letter_code
_entity_poly.pdbx_strand_id
1 'polypeptide(L)'
;MSTFLAKPKRVRTTVDLPSDLLARVQLLVDNDVVRSRNALIITALEYFMDYVERQAIDAQFAAMADDKEYHALSLTLAEEFTSSDWEAFELGEAQQ
;
A
#
# COMPACT_ATOMS: atom_id res chain seq x y z
N MET A 1 16.19 -0.10 21.92
CA MET A 1 14.85 -0.54 22.38
C MET A 1 14.36 -1.62 21.42
N SER A 2 14.56 -2.90 21.75
CA SER A 2 14.05 -4.01 20.95
C SER A 2 12.60 -4.25 21.28
N THR A 3 11.69 -3.73 20.46
CA THR A 3 10.27 -4.07 20.53
C THR A 3 10.13 -5.53 20.12
N PHE A 4 9.83 -6.40 21.08
CA PHE A 4 9.48 -7.79 20.80
C PHE A 4 8.29 -7.81 19.84
N LEU A 5 8.53 -8.30 18.61
CA LEU A 5 7.47 -8.60 17.64
C LEU A 5 6.58 -9.70 18.22
N ALA A 6 5.54 -9.30 18.96
CA ALA A 6 4.51 -10.20 19.40
C ALA A 6 3.91 -10.87 18.15
N LYS A 7 3.89 -12.21 18.12
CA LYS A 7 3.28 -12.94 17.01
C LYS A 7 1.83 -12.47 16.86
N PRO A 8 1.38 -12.10 15.64
CA PRO A 8 0.03 -11.60 15.44
C PRO A 8 -0.98 -12.67 15.87
N LYS A 9 -2.05 -12.24 16.54
CA LYS A 9 -3.15 -13.12 16.95
C LYS A 9 -3.78 -13.71 15.69
N ARG A 10 -3.81 -15.04 15.57
CA ARG A 10 -4.38 -15.74 14.41
C ARG A 10 -5.74 -16.33 14.76
N VAL A 11 -6.68 -16.22 13.83
CA VAL A 11 -7.98 -16.89 13.88
C VAL A 11 -7.99 -18.00 12.83
N ARG A 12 -8.54 -19.17 13.18
CA ARG A 12 -8.72 -20.26 12.23
C ARG A 12 -10.04 -20.05 11.52
N THR A 13 -9.98 -19.98 10.20
CA THR A 13 -11.16 -19.77 9.35
C THR A 13 -11.19 -20.89 8.31
N THR A 14 -12.38 -21.43 8.06
CA THR A 14 -12.63 -22.35 6.95
C THR A 14 -13.16 -21.54 5.77
N VAL A 15 -12.56 -21.72 4.60
CA VAL A 15 -12.93 -21.05 3.36
C VAL A 15 -13.27 -22.08 2.30
N ASP A 16 -14.26 -21.76 1.48
CA ASP A 16 -14.57 -22.55 0.29
C ASP A 16 -13.71 -22.05 -0.87
N LEU A 17 -12.95 -22.93 -1.50
CA LEU A 17 -11.99 -22.61 -2.55
C LEU A 17 -12.13 -23.61 -3.70
N PRO A 18 -12.06 -23.15 -4.96
CA PRO A 18 -12.05 -24.04 -6.11
C PRO A 18 -10.95 -25.11 -6.01
N SER A 19 -11.28 -26.35 -6.35
CA SER A 19 -10.38 -27.50 -6.20
C SER A 19 -9.16 -27.41 -7.12
N ASP A 20 -9.34 -26.87 -8.32
CA ASP A 20 -8.30 -26.57 -9.29
C ASP A 20 -7.33 -25.50 -8.78
N LEU A 21 -7.85 -24.45 -8.12
CA LEU A 21 -7.02 -23.43 -7.48
C LEU A 21 -6.17 -24.05 -6.36
N LEU A 22 -6.76 -24.87 -5.49
CA LEU A 22 -6.02 -25.55 -4.43
C LEU A 22 -4.94 -26.49 -4.98
N ALA A 23 -5.20 -27.18 -6.09
CA ALA A 23 -4.20 -28.01 -6.75
C ALA A 23 -3.01 -27.19 -7.27
N ARG A 24 -3.27 -26.03 -7.90
CA ARG A 24 -2.21 -25.11 -8.34
C ARG A 24 -1.39 -24.57 -7.18
N VAL A 25 -2.04 -24.19 -6.08
CA VAL A 25 -1.36 -23.75 -4.86
C VAL A 25 -0.49 -24.87 -4.29
N GLN A 26 -0.97 -26.11 -4.30
CA GLN A 26 -0.21 -27.25 -3.82
C GLN A 26 1.06 -27.47 -4.63
N LEU A 27 1.00 -27.35 -5.97
CA LEU A 27 2.18 -27.45 -6.82
C LEU A 27 3.25 -26.41 -6.43
N LEU A 28 2.85 -25.19 -6.06
CA LEU A 28 3.81 -24.17 -5.63
C LEU A 28 4.46 -24.51 -4.29
N VAL A 29 3.74 -25.18 -3.40
CA VAL A 29 4.28 -25.67 -2.13
C VAL A 29 5.24 -26.85 -2.38
N ASP A 30 4.85 -27.79 -3.24
CA ASP A 30 5.65 -28.99 -3.55
C ASP A 30 6.98 -28.63 -4.23
N ASN A 31 6.99 -27.56 -5.02
CA ASN A 31 8.19 -27.03 -5.67
C ASN A 31 8.97 -26.02 -4.80
N ASP A 32 8.66 -25.91 -3.51
CA ASP A 32 9.30 -25.01 -2.52
C ASP A 32 9.28 -23.51 -2.91
N VAL A 33 8.38 -23.11 -3.82
CA VAL A 33 8.18 -21.71 -4.22
C VAL A 33 7.51 -20.92 -3.09
N VAL A 34 6.63 -21.58 -2.33
CA VAL A 34 5.97 -21.01 -1.16
C VAL A 34 6.00 -21.98 0.01
N ARG A 35 6.30 -21.44 1.20
CA ARG A 35 6.45 -22.22 2.43
C ARG A 35 5.22 -23.03 2.83
N SER A 36 4.02 -22.54 2.53
CA SER A 36 2.76 -23.25 2.83
C SER A 36 1.58 -22.61 2.11
N ARG A 37 0.49 -23.37 1.97
CA ARG A 37 -0.80 -22.84 1.47
C ARG A 37 -1.26 -21.62 2.25
N ASN A 38 -1.18 -21.69 3.58
CA ASN A 38 -1.60 -20.60 4.45
C ASN A 38 -0.73 -19.35 4.28
N ALA A 39 0.59 -19.51 4.07
CA ALA A 39 1.46 -18.37 3.79
C ALA A 39 1.09 -17.69 2.47
N LEU A 40 0.83 -18.45 1.42
CA LEU A 40 0.38 -17.90 0.14
C LEU A 40 -0.97 -17.17 0.29
N ILE A 41 -1.94 -17.76 1.00
CA ILE A 41 -3.25 -17.13 1.23
C ILE A 41 -3.09 -15.80 1.97
N ILE A 42 -2.25 -15.76 3.01
CA ILE A 42 -1.98 -14.50 3.74
C ILE A 42 -1.41 -13.45 2.80
N THR A 43 -0.33 -13.78 2.07
CA THR A 43 0.33 -12.82 1.18
C THR A 43 -0.59 -12.34 0.05
N ALA A 44 -1.41 -13.23 -0.51
CA ALA A 44 -2.37 -12.85 -1.55
C ALA A 44 -3.46 -11.90 -1.01
N LEU A 45 -3.95 -12.14 0.21
CA LEU A 45 -4.93 -11.28 0.86
C LEU A 45 -4.34 -9.92 1.22
N GLU A 46 -3.13 -9.87 1.80
CA GLU A 46 -2.43 -8.63 2.11
C GLU A 46 -2.22 -7.78 0.85
N TYR A 47 -1.70 -8.39 -0.23
CA TYR A 47 -1.53 -7.70 -1.50
C TYR A 47 -2.86 -7.16 -2.08
N PHE A 48 -3.93 -7.94 -1.98
CA PHE A 48 -5.23 -7.51 -2.47
C PHE A 48 -5.81 -6.37 -1.63
N MET A 49 -5.64 -6.41 -0.31
CA MET A 49 -6.07 -5.32 0.58
C MET A 49 -5.31 -4.03 0.27
N ASP A 50 -3.99 -4.09 0.13
CA ASP A 50 -3.16 -2.94 -0.24
C ASP A 50 -3.60 -2.35 -1.59
N TYR A 51 -3.92 -3.20 -2.57
CA TYR A 51 -4.44 -2.77 -3.86
C TYR A 51 -5.78 -2.05 -3.73
N VAL A 52 -6.72 -2.59 -2.95
CA VAL A 52 -8.04 -1.97 -2.72
C VAL A 52 -7.90 -0.64 -1.98
N GLU A 53 -7.03 -0.56 -0.96
CA GLU A 53 -6.78 0.69 -0.23
C GLU A 53 -6.23 1.78 -1.15
N ARG A 54 -5.27 1.44 -2.01
CA ARG A 54 -4.73 2.38 -3.01
C ARG A 54 -5.80 2.83 -4.00
N GLN A 55 -6.63 1.91 -4.51
CA GLN A 55 -7.73 2.28 -5.40
C GLN A 55 -8.77 3.19 -4.73
N ALA A 56 -9.04 2.99 -3.44
CA ALA A 56 -9.93 3.85 -2.68
C ALA A 56 -9.35 5.26 -2.51
N ILE A 57 -8.03 5.38 -2.33
CA ILE A 57 -7.31 6.65 -2.31
C ILE A 57 -7.37 7.32 -3.69
N ASP A 58 -7.02 6.58 -4.74
CA ASP A 58 -7.04 7.08 -6.11
C ASP A 58 -8.44 7.57 -6.53
N ALA A 59 -9.50 6.87 -6.12
CA ALA A 59 -10.88 7.28 -6.37
C ALA A 59 -11.25 8.59 -5.65
N GLN A 60 -10.76 8.80 -4.42
CA GLN A 60 -10.96 10.06 -3.69
C GLN A 60 -10.25 11.22 -4.37
N PHE A 61 -9.02 11.01 -4.85
CA PHE A 61 -8.29 12.03 -5.61
C PHE A 61 -8.87 12.27 -7.00
N ALA A 62 -9.39 11.24 -7.67
CA ALA A 62 -10.04 11.39 -8.96
C ALA A 62 -11.27 12.32 -8.88
N ALA A 63 -12.00 12.28 -7.77
CA ALA A 63 -13.10 13.21 -7.52
C ALA A 63 -12.64 14.68 -7.37
N MET A 64 -11.38 14.91 -6.98
CA MET A 64 -10.77 16.24 -6.87
C MET A 64 -10.12 16.70 -8.18
N ALA A 65 -9.85 15.79 -9.13
CA ALA A 65 -9.15 16.11 -10.38
C ALA A 65 -9.92 17.10 -11.27
N ASP A 66 -11.25 17.13 -11.18
CA ASP A 66 -12.10 18.07 -11.92
C ASP A 66 -12.54 19.29 -11.09
N ASP A 67 -12.09 19.39 -9.83
CA ASP A 67 -12.41 20.51 -8.95
C ASP A 67 -11.55 21.74 -9.28
N LYS A 68 -12.12 22.64 -10.07
CA LYS A 68 -11.44 23.86 -10.54
C LYS A 68 -11.12 24.85 -9.43
N GLU A 69 -11.92 24.89 -8.36
CA GLU A 69 -11.66 25.77 -7.22
C GLU A 69 -10.49 25.26 -6.40
N TYR A 70 -10.45 23.93 -6.18
CA TYR A 70 -9.31 23.26 -5.56
C TYR A 70 -8.01 23.50 -6.34
N HIS A 71 -8.03 23.34 -7.68
CA HIS A 71 -6.84 23.59 -8.51
C HIS A 71 -6.36 25.03 -8.45
N ALA A 72 -7.28 26.00 -8.54
CA ALA A 72 -6.93 27.41 -8.47
C ALA A 72 -6.29 27.76 -7.12
N LEU A 73 -6.89 27.31 -6.02
CA LEU A 73 -6.34 27.50 -4.67
C LEU A 73 -4.99 26.81 -4.51
N SER A 74 -4.84 25.57 -4.98
CA SER A 74 -3.58 24.82 -4.92
C SER A 74 -2.46 25.52 -5.68
N LEU A 75 -2.77 26.13 -6.84
CA LEU A 75 -1.79 26.89 -7.62
C LEU A 75 -1.35 28.15 -6.87
N THR A 76 -2.31 28.90 -6.32
CA THR A 76 -2.02 30.10 -5.52
C THR A 76 -1.15 29.78 -4.32
N LEU A 77 -1.47 28.70 -3.59
CA LEU A 77 -0.64 28.25 -2.47
C LEU A 77 0.78 27.87 -2.94
N ALA A 78 0.92 27.11 -4.04
CA ALA A 78 2.24 26.77 -4.55
C ALA A 78 3.08 28.01 -4.94
N GLU A 79 2.44 29.03 -5.53
CA GLU A 79 3.10 30.31 -5.84
C GLU A 79 3.52 31.05 -4.56
N GLU A 80 2.65 31.11 -3.55
CA GLU A 80 2.94 31.79 -2.27
C GLU A 80 4.09 31.11 -1.48
N PHE A 81 4.24 29.80 -1.60
CA PHE A 81 5.28 29.04 -0.88
C PHE A 81 6.59 28.83 -1.66
N THR A 82 6.67 29.25 -2.93
CA THR A 82 7.83 29.01 -3.81
C THR A 82 9.16 29.50 -3.21
N SER A 83 9.20 30.66 -2.55
CA SER A 83 10.46 31.14 -1.94
C SER A 83 10.88 30.29 -0.74
N SER A 84 9.91 29.88 0.08
CA SER A 84 10.14 29.05 1.26
C SER A 84 10.64 27.66 0.88
N ASP A 85 10.11 27.10 -0.21
CA ASP A 85 10.56 25.82 -0.75
C ASP A 85 12.02 25.89 -1.23
N TRP A 86 12.43 27.01 -1.83
CA TRP A 86 13.81 27.20 -2.26
C TRP A 86 14.78 27.35 -1.09
N GLU A 87 14.41 28.15 -0.09
CA GLU A 87 15.21 28.30 1.13
C GLU A 87 15.36 26.98 1.88
N ALA A 88 14.29 26.17 1.95
CA ALA A 88 14.32 24.85 2.59
C ALA A 88 15.22 23.86 1.83
N PHE A 89 15.21 23.88 0.50
CA PHE A 89 16.10 23.06 -0.33
C PHE A 89 17.58 23.42 -0.13
N GLU A 90 17.91 24.72 -0.15
CA GLU A 90 19.28 25.19 0.07
C GLU A 90 19.80 24.83 1.47
N LEU A 91 18.96 24.96 2.51
CA LEU A 91 19.27 24.53 3.87
C LEU A 91 19.50 23.01 3.98
N GLY A 92 18.76 22.21 3.21
CA GLY A 92 18.91 20.76 3.17
C GLY A 92 20.20 20.30 2.48
N GLU A 93 20.61 20.97 1.40
CA GLU A 93 21.89 20.74 0.70
C GLU A 93 23.09 21.19 1.56
N ALA A 94 22.95 22.28 2.32
CA ALA A 94 24.02 22.79 3.18
C ALA A 94 24.31 21.94 4.43
N GLN A 95 23.44 20.99 4.77
CA GLN A 95 23.58 20.10 5.92
C GLN A 95 24.11 18.69 5.55
N GLN A 96 24.42 18.44 4.27
CA GLN A 96 25.07 17.21 3.78
C GLN A 96 26.59 17.38 3.69
#